data_AF-A0A9E5N0P8-F1
#
_entry.id   AF-A0A9E5N0P8-F1
#
_cell.length_a   1.000
_cell.length_b   1.000
_cell.length_c   1.000
_cell.angle_alpha   90.00
_cell.angle_beta   90.00
_cell.angle_gamma   90.00
#
_symmetry.space_group_name_H-M   'P 1'
#
loop_
_entity.id
_entity.type
_entity.pdbx_description
1 polymer ?
#
loop_
_entity_poly.entity_id
_entity_poly.type
_entity_poly.pdbx_seq_one_letter_code
_entity_poly.pdbx_strand_id
1 'polypeptide(L)'
;RAAGLPVAISFTVETDGNLPTGQSLKDAIMAVDEATESGAAYFMVNCAHPDHFSHVLEDSNWSHRIRGICCNASRKSHAELD
;
A
#
# COMPACT_ATOMS: atom_id res chain seq x y z
N ARG A 1 18.94 4.96 -2.74
CA ARG A 1 20.20 4.31 -2.32
C ARG A 1 21.39 5.27 -2.25
N ALA A 2 21.59 6.17 -3.23
CA ALA A 2 22.74 7.10 -3.23
C ALA A 2 22.92 7.93 -1.93
N ALA A 3 21.81 8.32 -1.27
CA ALA A 3 21.86 9.06 0.00
C ALA A 3 22.09 8.18 1.25
N GLY A 4 22.13 6.84 1.13
CA GLY A 4 22.31 5.93 2.27
C GLY A 4 21.15 5.88 3.27
N LEU A 5 20.02 6.54 2.99
CA LEU A 5 18.85 6.58 3.88
C LEU A 5 17.82 5.49 3.55
N PRO A 6 17.19 4.86 4.57
CA PRO A 6 16.07 3.96 4.35
C PRO A 6 14.85 4.75 3.88
N VAL A 7 14.07 4.15 2.98
CA VAL A 7 12.85 4.75 2.42
C VAL A 7 11.67 3.82 2.71
N ALA A 8 10.59 4.38 3.25
CA ALA A 8 9.29 3.72 3.35
C ALA A 8 8.32 4.39 2.38
N ILE A 9 7.50 3.60 1.69
CA ILE A 9 6.49 4.09 0.75
C ILE A 9 5.13 3.65 1.26
N SER A 10 4.18 4.59 1.33
CA SER A 10 2.82 4.30 1.75
C SER A 10 1.86 4.49 0.58
N PHE A 11 1.01 3.50 0.34
CA PHE A 11 -0.09 3.58 -0.62
C PHE A 11 -1.41 3.82 0.10
N THR A 12 -2.32 4.53 -0.57
CA THR A 12 -3.75 4.50 -0.24
C THR A 12 -4.48 3.62 -1.25
N VAL A 13 -5.59 3.06 -0.82
CA VAL A 13 -6.45 2.18 -1.62
C VAL A 13 -7.90 2.61 -1.46
N GLU A 14 -8.72 2.30 -2.46
CA GLU A 14 -10.16 2.44 -2.40
C GLU A 14 -10.82 1.22 -1.76
N THR A 15 -12.15 1.23 -1.70
CA THR A 15 -12.98 0.21 -1.03
C THR A 15 -12.80 -1.21 -1.56
N ASP A 16 -12.21 -1.36 -2.74
CA ASP A 16 -11.94 -2.64 -3.42
C ASP A 16 -10.48 -3.12 -3.27
N GLY A 17 -9.66 -2.40 -2.48
CA GLY A 17 -8.27 -2.75 -2.22
C GLY A 17 -7.30 -2.37 -3.34
N ASN A 18 -7.79 -1.68 -4.38
CA ASN A 18 -6.96 -1.14 -5.47
C ASN A 18 -6.58 0.31 -5.18
N LEU A 19 -5.48 0.78 -5.77
CA LEU A 19 -5.15 2.21 -5.78
C LEU A 19 -6.27 3.00 -6.50
N PRO A 20 -6.40 4.33 -6.27
CA PRO A 20 -7.37 5.17 -6.97
C PRO A 20 -7.26 5.14 -8.51
N THR A 21 -6.11 4.70 -9.03
CA THR A 21 -5.87 4.49 -10.47
C THR A 21 -6.45 3.17 -11.01
N GLY A 22 -7.02 2.32 -10.15
CA GLY A 22 -7.48 0.97 -10.46
C GLY A 22 -6.39 -0.10 -10.46
N GLN A 23 -5.12 0.28 -10.21
CA GLN A 23 -4.02 -0.68 -10.11
C GLN A 23 -4.12 -1.47 -8.79
N SER A 24 -3.86 -2.77 -8.81
CA SER A 24 -3.84 -3.56 -7.58
C SER A 24 -2.69 -3.14 -6.65
N LEU A 25 -2.88 -3.26 -5.34
CA LEU A 25 -1.82 -2.98 -4.35
C LEU A 25 -0.56 -3.84 -4.60
N LYS A 26 -0.76 -5.10 -4.99
CA LYS A 26 0.31 -6.04 -5.37
C LYS A 26 1.13 -5.50 -6.53
N ASP A 27 0.47 -5.14 -7.63
CA ASP A 27 1.16 -4.67 -8.84
C ASP A 27 1.89 -3.36 -8.58
N ALA A 28 1.33 -2.47 -7.75
CA ALA A 28 1.97 -1.22 -7.35
C ALA A 28 3.28 -1.47 -6.58
N ILE A 29 3.26 -2.37 -5.59
CA ILE A 29 4.45 -2.76 -4.83
C ILE A 29 5.50 -3.40 -5.74
N MET A 30 5.09 -4.35 -6.59
CA MET A 30 5.98 -5.04 -7.51
C MET A 30 6.61 -4.08 -8.52
N ALA A 31 5.84 -3.11 -9.05
CA ALA A 31 6.36 -2.11 -9.97
C ALA A 31 7.42 -1.22 -9.32
N VAL A 32 7.22 -0.81 -8.06
CA VAL A 32 8.24 -0.05 -7.31
C VAL A 32 9.48 -0.90 -7.07
N ASP A 33 9.31 -2.16 -6.64
CA ASP A 33 10.45 -3.04 -6.38
C ASP A 33 11.26 -3.30 -7.65
N GLU A 34 10.60 -3.56 -8.79
CA GLU A 34 11.27 -3.74 -10.08
C GLU A 34 12.02 -2.47 -10.51
N ALA A 35 11.36 -1.31 -10.45
CA ALA A 35 11.95 -0.04 -10.88
C ALA A 35 13.10 0.43 -9.97
N THR A 36 13.22 -0.10 -8.76
CA THR A 36 14.18 0.37 -7.75
C THR A 36 15.12 -0.71 -7.23
N GLU A 37 15.09 -1.90 -7.83
CA GLU A 37 15.82 -3.09 -7.37
C GLU A 37 15.56 -3.38 -5.88
N SER A 38 14.29 -3.38 -5.46
CA SER A 38 13.87 -3.47 -4.06
C SER A 38 14.48 -2.36 -3.19
N GLY A 39 14.37 -1.12 -3.63
CA GLY A 39 14.97 0.04 -2.97
C GLY A 39 14.27 0.47 -1.69
N ALA A 40 12.97 0.20 -1.55
CA ALA A 40 12.19 0.50 -0.36
C ALA A 40 12.53 -0.46 0.79
N ALA A 41 12.72 0.05 2.00
CA ALA A 41 12.93 -0.78 3.20
C ALA A 41 11.67 -1.59 3.54
N TYR A 42 10.50 -0.99 3.36
CA TYR A 42 9.19 -1.61 3.50
C TYR A 42 8.10 -0.72 2.87
N PHE A 43 6.90 -1.26 2.76
CA PHE A 43 5.70 -0.54 2.32
C PHE A 43 4.70 -0.39 3.46
N MET A 44 3.77 0.53 3.28
CA MET A 44 2.66 0.80 4.20
C MET A 44 1.35 0.96 3.44
N VAL A 45 0.24 0.78 4.15
CA VAL A 45 -1.09 1.21 3.71
C VAL A 45 -1.58 2.31 4.66
N ASN A 46 -1.98 3.47 4.12
CA ASN A 46 -2.52 4.58 4.90
C ASN A 46 -3.84 5.09 4.33
N CYS A 47 -4.58 5.85 5.14
CA CYS A 47 -5.80 6.54 4.73
C CYS A 47 -6.91 5.63 4.18
N ALA A 48 -6.89 4.35 4.52
CA ALA A 48 -7.94 3.38 4.17
C ALA A 48 -8.38 2.60 5.42
N HIS A 49 -9.65 2.19 5.46
CA HIS A 49 -10.14 1.32 6.53
C HIS A 49 -9.71 -0.14 6.26
N PRO A 50 -9.37 -0.98 7.27
CA PRO A 50 -8.92 -2.36 7.05
C PRO A 50 -9.87 -3.22 6.19
N ASP A 51 -11.18 -3.05 6.33
CA ASP A 51 -12.19 -3.75 5.51
C ASP A 51 -11.98 -3.55 4.00
N HIS A 52 -11.41 -2.42 3.59
CA HIS A 52 -11.19 -2.09 2.18
C HIS A 52 -10.09 -2.94 1.54
N PHE A 53 -9.13 -3.46 2.30
CA PHE A 53 -7.95 -4.11 1.71
C PHE A 53 -7.48 -5.39 2.40
N SER A 54 -7.99 -5.72 3.59
CA SER A 54 -7.60 -6.95 4.31
C SER A 54 -7.81 -8.22 3.46
N HIS A 55 -8.81 -8.21 2.58
CA HIS A 55 -9.12 -9.33 1.69
C HIS A 55 -8.13 -9.49 0.52
N VAL A 56 -7.34 -8.47 0.18
CA VAL A 56 -6.29 -8.56 -0.86
C VAL A 56 -4.92 -8.97 -0.31
N LEU A 57 -4.76 -8.96 1.02
CA LEU A 57 -3.51 -9.37 1.67
C LEU A 57 -3.45 -10.89 1.76
N GLU A 58 -2.59 -11.49 0.94
CA GLU A 58 -2.31 -12.93 0.91
C GLU A 58 -1.00 -13.28 1.64
N ASP A 59 -0.83 -14.54 2.07
CA ASP A 59 0.44 -15.02 2.61
C ASP A 59 1.46 -15.17 1.46
N SER A 60 2.17 -14.08 1.17
CA SER A 60 3.09 -14.00 0.04
C SER A 60 4.23 -13.02 0.30
N ASN A 61 5.29 -13.16 -0.49
CA ASN A 61 6.49 -12.32 -0.39
C ASN A 61 6.20 -10.82 -0.55
N TRP A 62 5.28 -10.44 -1.44
CA TRP A 62 4.96 -9.02 -1.64
C TRP A 62 4.19 -8.44 -0.45
N SER A 63 3.19 -9.18 0.07
CA SER A 63 2.41 -8.77 1.24
C SER A 63 3.28 -8.64 2.47
N HIS A 64 4.27 -9.54 2.62
CA HIS A 64 5.24 -9.48 3.71
C HIS A 64 6.11 -8.21 3.65
N ARG A 65 6.14 -7.45 2.55
CA ARG A 65 6.84 -6.15 2.56
C ARG A 65 6.03 -5.04 3.22
N ILE A 66 4.74 -5.24 3.44
CA ILE A 66 3.90 -4.28 4.17
C ILE A 66 4.20 -4.44 5.66
N ARG A 67 4.78 -3.39 6.26
CA ARG A 67 5.19 -3.38 7.68
C ARG A 67 4.54 -2.27 8.50
N GLY A 68 3.65 -1.50 7.90
CA GLY A 68 2.91 -0.46 8.60
C GLY A 68 1.52 -0.24 8.02
N ILE A 69 0.57 0.05 8.91
CA ILE A 69 -0.81 0.33 8.58
C ILE A 69 -1.24 1.57 9.38
N CYS A 70 -1.66 2.63 8.69
CA CYS A 70 -2.17 3.86 9.28
C CYS A 70 -3.61 4.11 8.80
N CYS A 71 -4.56 3.44 9.44
CA CYS A 71 -5.93 3.37 8.97
C CYS A 71 -6.81 4.56 9.36
N ASN A 72 -7.82 4.79 8.54
CA ASN A 72 -8.96 5.64 8.90
C ASN A 72 -9.91 4.89 9.84
N ALA A 73 -10.55 5.62 10.77
CA ALA A 73 -11.60 5.08 11.62
C ALA A 73 -12.94 4.91 10.89
N SER A 74 -13.20 5.72 9.87
CA SER A 74 -14.40 5.65 9.03
C SER A 74 -14.25 4.61 7.92
N ARG A 75 -15.34 3.92 7.59
CA ARG A 75 -15.43 2.99 6.44
C ARG A 75 -15.79 3.65 5.12
N LYS A 76 -16.04 4.96 5.14
CA LYS A 76 -16.34 5.76 3.95
C LYS A 76 -15.17 5.73 2.97
N SER A 77 -15.48 5.72 1.68
CA SER A 77 -14.53 6.00 0.59
C SER A 77 -13.99 7.43 0.68
N HIS A 78 -12.92 7.74 -0.07
CA HIS A 78 -12.36 9.10 -0.11
C HIS A 78 -13.42 10.12 -0.56
N ALA A 79 -14.20 9.79 -1.58
CA ALA A 79 -15.25 10.67 -2.11
C ALA A 79 -16.40 10.94 -1.12
N GLU A 80 -16.62 10.08 -0.12
CA GLU A 80 -17.67 10.24 0.90
C GLU A 80 -17.20 11.02 2.15
N LEU A 81 -15.90 11.30 2.24
CA LEU A 81 -15.25 12.04 3.31
C LEU A 81 -15.01 13.52 2.97
N ASP A 82 -15.06 13.89 1.69
CA ASP A 82 -15.12 15.28 1.21
C ASP A 82 -16.46 15.96 1.59
#